data_AF-A0A1W9TYP8-F1
#
_entry.id   AF-A0A1W9TYP8-F1
#
_cell.length_a   1.000
_cell.length_b   1.000
_cell.length_c   1.000
_cell.angle_alpha   90.00
_cell.angle_beta   90.00
_cell.angle_gamma   90.00
#
_symmetry.space_group_name_H-M   'P 1'
#
loop_
_entity.id
_entity.type
_entity.pdbx_description
1 polymer ?
#
loop_
_entity_poly.entity_id
_entity_poly.type
_entity_poly.pdbx_seq_one_letter_code
_entity_poly.pdbx_strand_id
1 'polypeptide(L)'
;MRQNIDDGLVDEIDGRLDDLFAGDKTPEKPDGESSDIKKYPLKELKAVILSIDWEITDDAMKRLANQVAGLKKRYKDDRIVFMLVQLLGSIGEYIRINKGKSHPDSFKFLNSLFKKLDKVVSTKGLTESEKKKILSVEVNKYKALKANLSPRKSLAVKEKLVKPTVKAKSEKTDMLPIEAFADAMDQIRQLIRSEFDSLREELRLRRERK
;
A
#
# COMPACT_ATOMS: atom_id res chain seq x y z
N MET A 1 34.77 -47.51 -14.35
CA MET A 1 34.07 -47.38 -13.06
C MET A 1 33.68 -45.93 -12.88
N ARG A 2 32.40 -45.59 -12.97
CA ARG A 2 31.87 -44.30 -12.51
C ARG A 2 30.79 -44.65 -11.50
N GLN A 3 31.11 -44.48 -10.23
CA GLN A 3 30.17 -44.69 -9.12
C GLN A 3 29.26 -43.46 -9.07
N ASN A 4 27.95 -43.71 -9.18
CA ASN A 4 26.89 -42.73 -8.93
C ASN A 4 26.95 -42.31 -7.47
N ILE A 5 27.24 -41.03 -7.19
CA ILE A 5 27.25 -40.45 -5.85
C ILE A 5 25.94 -39.67 -5.58
N ASP A 6 25.02 -39.61 -6.54
CA ASP A 6 23.82 -38.76 -6.41
C ASP A 6 22.57 -39.49 -5.90
N ASP A 7 22.48 -40.82 -6.00
CA ASP A 7 21.26 -41.56 -5.61
C ASP A 7 21.09 -41.66 -4.08
N GLY A 8 22.19 -41.83 -3.33
CA GLY A 8 22.13 -42.01 -1.87
C GLY A 8 21.77 -40.74 -1.08
N LEU A 9 22.06 -39.55 -1.63
CA LEU A 9 21.74 -38.28 -0.98
C LEU A 9 20.26 -37.91 -1.15
N VAL A 10 19.68 -38.26 -2.31
CA VAL A 10 18.26 -38.00 -2.59
C VAL A 10 17.37 -38.90 -1.72
N ASP A 11 17.73 -40.17 -1.57
CA ASP A 11 17.03 -41.09 -0.67
C ASP A 11 17.12 -40.67 0.81
N GLU A 12 18.25 -40.08 1.24
CA GLU A 12 18.39 -39.56 2.61
C GLU A 12 17.53 -38.30 2.83
N ILE A 13 17.43 -37.44 1.82
CA ILE A 13 16.60 -36.22 1.89
C ILE A 13 15.12 -36.57 1.90
N ASP A 14 14.69 -37.50 1.05
CA ASP A 14 13.28 -37.95 0.98
C ASP A 14 12.87 -38.68 2.26
N GLY A 15 13.72 -39.54 2.82
CA GLY A 15 13.45 -40.21 4.10
C GLY A 15 13.32 -39.21 5.27
N ARG A 16 14.18 -38.18 5.31
CA ARG A 16 14.11 -37.13 6.35
C ARG A 16 12.92 -36.19 6.17
N LEU A 17 12.43 -36.00 4.94
CA LEU A 17 11.20 -35.26 4.67
C LEU A 17 9.99 -36.06 5.13
N ASP A 18 9.92 -37.36 4.82
CA ASP A 18 8.83 -38.22 5.28
C ASP A 18 8.80 -38.31 6.81
N ASP A 19 9.93 -38.37 7.53
CA ASP A 19 9.93 -38.33 9.00
C ASP A 19 9.47 -36.98 9.58
N LEU A 20 9.66 -35.87 8.85
CA LEU A 20 9.22 -34.53 9.25
C LEU A 20 7.73 -34.29 8.99
N PHE A 21 7.15 -35.00 8.01
CA PHE A 21 5.76 -34.84 7.57
C PHE A 21 4.85 -36.05 7.88
N ALA A 22 5.41 -37.18 8.30
CA ALA A 22 4.73 -38.32 8.90
C ALA A 22 4.33 -37.94 10.31
N GLY A 23 3.31 -37.09 10.37
CA GLY A 23 2.72 -36.60 11.60
C GLY A 23 2.42 -37.73 12.56
N ASP A 24 2.68 -37.43 13.82
CA ASP A 24 1.99 -37.96 14.97
C ASP A 24 0.49 -38.07 14.67
N LYS A 25 0.09 -39.28 14.26
CA LYS A 25 -1.29 -39.73 14.16
C LYS A 25 -1.52 -40.72 15.29
N THR A 26 -1.47 -40.23 16.51
CA THR A 26 -2.26 -40.77 17.60
C THR A 26 -3.40 -39.79 17.89
N PRO A 27 -4.69 -40.18 17.76
CA PRO A 27 -5.78 -39.33 18.17
C PRO A 27 -5.91 -39.42 19.69
N GLU A 28 -4.98 -38.82 20.42
CA GLU A 28 -5.25 -38.44 21.80
C GLU A 28 -6.25 -37.28 21.77
N LYS A 29 -7.45 -37.52 22.31
CA LYS A 29 -8.44 -36.46 22.51
C LYS A 29 -7.78 -35.38 23.40
N PRO A 30 -7.62 -34.14 22.92
CA PRO A 30 -7.49 -33.03 23.83
C PRO A 30 -8.90 -32.75 24.33
N ASP A 31 -9.18 -33.23 25.53
CA ASP A 31 -10.30 -32.76 26.31
C ASP A 31 -10.18 -31.23 26.45
N GLY A 32 -11.11 -30.51 25.83
CA GLY A 32 -11.49 -29.18 26.27
C GLY A 32 -10.58 -28.00 25.93
N GLU A 33 -10.24 -27.77 24.66
CA GLU A 33 -9.97 -26.40 24.17
C GLU A 33 -10.59 -26.14 22.78
N SER A 34 -11.89 -26.37 22.66
CA SER A 34 -12.70 -25.74 21.60
C SER A 34 -13.04 -24.26 21.93
N SER A 35 -12.07 -23.52 22.47
CA SER A 35 -12.30 -22.17 23.01
C SER A 35 -11.17 -21.16 22.82
N ASP A 36 -10.16 -21.40 21.97
CA ASP A 36 -9.11 -20.39 21.73
C ASP A 36 -8.63 -20.24 20.28
N ILE A 37 -9.49 -20.51 19.29
CA ILE A 37 -9.47 -19.67 18.08
C ILE A 37 -10.03 -18.32 18.52
N LYS A 38 -9.23 -17.51 19.23
CA LYS A 38 -9.47 -16.06 19.27
C LYS A 38 -9.61 -15.66 17.83
N LYS A 39 -10.82 -15.30 17.43
CA LYS A 39 -11.21 -14.92 16.09
C LYS A 39 -10.38 -13.69 15.72
N TYR A 40 -9.15 -13.89 15.25
CA TYR A 40 -8.18 -12.84 14.94
C TYR A 40 -8.89 -11.90 13.97
N PRO A 41 -9.29 -10.68 14.40
CA PRO A 41 -10.30 -9.91 13.69
C PRO A 41 -9.89 -9.53 12.26
N LEU A 42 -8.58 -9.57 11.99
CA LEU A 42 -7.92 -9.20 10.75
C LEU A 42 -7.21 -10.38 10.06
N LYS A 43 -7.51 -11.64 10.41
CA LYS A 43 -6.85 -12.84 9.83
C LYS A 43 -6.86 -12.83 8.29
N GLU A 44 -8.03 -12.56 7.70
CA GLU A 44 -8.19 -12.52 6.25
C GLU A 44 -7.39 -11.39 5.61
N LEU A 45 -7.36 -10.21 6.25
CA LEU A 45 -6.54 -9.10 5.78
C LEU A 45 -5.05 -9.46 5.82
N LYS A 46 -4.60 -10.12 6.89
CA LYS A 46 -3.21 -10.59 7.02
C LYS A 46 -2.85 -11.56 5.90
N ALA A 47 -3.71 -12.53 5.61
CA ALA A 47 -3.49 -13.49 4.54
C ALA A 47 -3.34 -12.80 3.18
N VAL A 48 -4.19 -11.82 2.89
CA VAL A 48 -4.11 -11.04 1.65
C VAL A 48 -2.82 -10.22 1.57
N ILE A 49 -2.40 -9.56 2.65
CA ILE A 49 -1.16 -8.78 2.67
C ILE A 49 0.06 -9.68 2.43
N LEU A 50 0.08 -10.86 3.04
CA LEU A 50 1.14 -11.83 2.79
C LEU A 50 1.16 -12.26 1.32
N SER A 51 0.00 -12.53 0.70
CA SER A 51 -0.07 -12.81 -0.73
C SER A 51 0.53 -11.69 -1.58
N ILE A 52 0.30 -10.42 -1.21
CA ILE A 52 0.88 -9.25 -1.90
C ILE A 52 2.40 -9.16 -1.72
N ASP A 53 2.91 -9.54 -0.55
CA ASP A 53 4.36 -9.56 -0.29
C ASP A 53 5.08 -10.59 -1.18
N TRP A 54 4.41 -11.68 -1.54
CA TRP A 54 4.92 -12.69 -2.48
C TRP A 54 4.75 -12.25 -3.94
N GLU A 55 3.54 -11.83 -4.33
CA GLU A 55 3.24 -11.42 -5.68
C GLU A 55 2.06 -10.43 -5.74
N ILE A 56 2.23 -9.36 -6.53
CA ILE A 56 1.19 -8.37 -6.75
C ILE A 56 0.31 -8.80 -7.92
N THR A 57 -0.70 -9.63 -7.64
CA THR A 57 -1.69 -10.06 -8.62
C THR A 57 -2.98 -9.23 -8.55
N ASP A 58 -3.72 -9.14 -9.66
CA ASP A 58 -5.00 -8.42 -9.68
C ASP A 58 -6.01 -9.04 -8.69
N ASP A 59 -5.99 -10.36 -8.52
CA ASP A 59 -6.81 -11.06 -7.56
C ASP A 59 -6.44 -10.73 -6.11
N ALA A 60 -5.14 -10.69 -5.77
CA ALA A 60 -4.69 -10.28 -4.44
C ALA A 60 -5.13 -8.84 -4.14
N MET A 61 -5.00 -7.92 -5.09
CA MET A 61 -5.41 -6.53 -4.92
C MET A 61 -6.93 -6.37 -4.84
N LYS A 62 -7.72 -7.16 -5.59
CA LYS A 62 -9.19 -7.19 -5.48
C LYS A 62 -9.63 -7.71 -4.12
N ARG A 63 -9.00 -8.78 -3.62
CA ARG A 63 -9.24 -9.29 -2.27
C ARG A 63 -8.90 -8.25 -1.21
N LEU A 64 -7.81 -7.50 -1.38
CA LEU A 64 -7.45 -6.40 -0.47
C LEU A 64 -8.54 -5.33 -0.43
N ALA A 65 -9.00 -4.88 -1.59
CA ALA A 65 -10.08 -3.90 -1.69
C ALA A 65 -11.37 -4.37 -1.00
N ASN A 66 -11.73 -5.65 -1.18
CA ASN A 66 -12.89 -6.25 -0.52
C ASN A 66 -12.73 -6.32 1.00
N GLN A 67 -11.55 -6.72 1.49
CA GLN A 67 -11.26 -6.75 2.93
C GLN A 67 -11.32 -5.34 3.53
N VAL A 68 -10.72 -4.35 2.88
CA VAL A 68 -10.80 -2.94 3.29
C VAL A 68 -12.25 -2.46 3.36
N ALA A 69 -13.06 -2.74 2.34
CA ALA A 69 -14.48 -2.35 2.33
C ALA A 69 -15.27 -3.02 3.46
N GLY A 70 -15.05 -4.31 3.70
CA GLY A 70 -15.67 -5.05 4.81
C GLY A 70 -15.28 -4.50 6.18
N LEU A 71 -14.00 -4.18 6.38
CA LEU A 71 -13.48 -3.63 7.63
C LEU A 71 -14.00 -2.21 7.90
N LYS A 72 -14.14 -1.36 6.87
CA LYS A 72 -14.77 -0.04 7.01
C LYS A 72 -16.21 -0.14 7.52
N LYS A 73 -16.97 -1.13 7.03
CA LYS A 73 -18.34 -1.38 7.50
C LYS A 73 -18.34 -1.90 8.95
N ARG A 74 -17.44 -2.83 9.28
CA ARG A 74 -17.33 -3.43 10.61
C ARG A 74 -16.95 -2.41 11.69
N TYR A 75 -16.03 -1.50 11.38
CA TYR A 75 -15.49 -0.52 12.35
C TYR A 75 -16.02 0.89 12.11
N LYS A 76 -17.22 1.04 11.52
CA LYS A 76 -17.82 2.34 11.21
C LYS A 76 -17.95 3.27 12.44
N ASP A 77 -18.12 2.67 13.63
CA ASP A 77 -18.34 3.40 14.88
C ASP A 77 -17.03 3.70 15.63
N ASP A 78 -15.93 2.99 15.33
CA ASP A 78 -14.58 3.34 15.81
C ASP A 78 -13.88 4.18 14.73
N ARG A 79 -14.04 5.51 14.85
CA ARG A 79 -13.48 6.48 13.89
C ARG A 79 -11.97 6.32 13.68
N ILE A 80 -11.22 5.92 14.71
CA ILE A 80 -9.76 5.79 14.62
C ILE A 80 -9.39 4.56 13.81
N VAL A 81 -10.01 3.41 14.10
CA VAL A 81 -9.82 2.18 13.32
C VAL A 81 -10.29 2.38 11.89
N PHE A 82 -11.43 3.03 11.68
CA PHE A 82 -11.93 3.38 10.34
C PHE A 82 -10.90 4.16 9.53
N MET A 83 -10.27 5.17 10.13
CA MET A 83 -9.24 5.99 9.46
C MET A 83 -7.98 5.19 9.13
N LEU A 84 -7.54 4.28 10.00
CA LEU A 84 -6.42 3.37 9.70
C LEU A 84 -6.76 2.47 8.50
N VAL A 85 -7.98 1.92 8.45
CA VAL A 85 -8.46 1.11 7.32
C VAL A 85 -8.58 1.96 6.03
N GLN A 86 -8.99 3.22 6.14
CA GLN A 86 -9.02 4.17 5.01
C GLN A 86 -7.63 4.43 4.43
N LEU A 87 -6.63 4.65 5.28
CA LEU A 87 -5.23 4.79 4.86
C LEU A 87 -4.73 3.52 4.17
N LEU A 88 -5.09 2.35 4.70
CA LEU A 88 -4.70 1.05 4.15
C LEU A 88 -5.31 0.82 2.76
N GLY A 89 -6.57 1.22 2.58
CA GLY A 89 -7.20 1.24 1.25
C GLY A 89 -6.52 2.19 0.27
N SER A 90 -6.12 3.38 0.74
CA SER A 90 -5.49 4.39 -0.11
C SER A 90 -4.12 3.96 -0.61
N ILE A 91 -3.30 3.35 0.25
CA ILE A 91 -1.99 2.81 -0.17
C ILE A 91 -2.14 1.52 -0.98
N GLY A 92 -3.11 0.66 -0.65
CA GLY A 92 -3.43 -0.53 -1.43
C GLY A 92 -3.83 -0.15 -2.86
N GLU A 93 -4.65 0.89 -3.03
CA GLU A 93 -5.03 1.38 -4.35
C GLU A 93 -3.84 1.94 -5.13
N TYR A 94 -2.95 2.66 -4.47
CA TYR A 94 -1.70 3.12 -5.10
C TYR A 94 -0.85 1.94 -5.60
N ILE A 95 -0.68 0.90 -4.78
CA ILE A 95 0.04 -0.33 -5.17
C ILE A 95 -0.67 -1.00 -6.34
N ARG A 96 -2.00 -1.05 -6.36
CA ARG A 96 -2.78 -1.68 -7.44
C ARG A 96 -2.56 -0.98 -8.78
N ILE A 97 -2.58 0.35 -8.79
CA ILE A 97 -2.41 1.15 -10.00
C ILE A 97 -0.99 1.02 -10.55
N ASN A 98 0.02 0.99 -9.67
CA ASN A 98 1.43 0.99 -10.07
C ASN A 98 2.05 -0.43 -10.16
N LYS A 99 1.39 -1.44 -9.60
CA LYS A 99 1.82 -2.85 -9.53
C LYS A 99 3.32 -2.99 -9.17
N GLY A 100 4.09 -3.73 -9.97
CA GLY A 100 5.53 -3.92 -9.78
C GLY A 100 6.38 -2.65 -9.92
N LYS A 101 5.81 -1.52 -10.39
CA LYS A 101 6.48 -0.21 -10.44
C LYS A 101 6.21 0.64 -9.20
N SER A 102 5.42 0.15 -8.25
CA SER A 102 5.16 0.89 -7.02
C SER A 102 6.43 1.04 -6.19
N HIS A 103 6.60 2.22 -5.58
CA HIS A 103 7.78 2.53 -4.80
C HIS A 103 7.92 1.55 -3.61
N PRO A 104 9.11 1.00 -3.31
CA PRO A 104 9.31 0.02 -2.24
C PRO A 104 8.76 0.46 -0.88
N ASP A 105 8.86 1.75 -0.57
CA ASP A 105 8.34 2.28 0.69
C ASP A 105 6.81 2.22 0.81
N SER A 106 6.09 2.05 -0.30
CA SER A 106 4.64 1.80 -0.30
C SER A 106 4.30 0.47 0.36
N PHE A 107 5.06 -0.59 0.05
CA PHE A 107 4.90 -1.91 0.67
C PHE A 107 5.31 -1.90 2.14
N LYS A 108 6.43 -1.25 2.45
CA LYS A 108 6.87 -1.07 3.85
C LYS A 108 5.79 -0.34 4.66
N PHE A 109 5.19 0.70 4.07
CA PHE A 109 4.12 1.45 4.71
C PHE A 109 2.85 0.62 4.85
N LEU A 110 2.41 -0.12 3.82
CA LEU A 110 1.27 -1.05 3.88
C LEU A 110 1.42 -2.04 5.06
N ASN A 111 2.58 -2.69 5.15
CA ASN A 111 2.89 -3.66 6.21
C ASN A 111 2.95 -3.01 7.60
N SER A 112 3.60 -1.85 7.72
CA SER A 112 3.66 -1.11 8.99
C SER A 112 2.27 -0.70 9.46
N LEU A 113 1.45 -0.18 8.55
CA LEU A 113 0.09 0.25 8.82
C LEU A 113 -0.80 -0.91 9.25
N PHE A 114 -0.68 -2.07 8.59
CA PHE A 114 -1.37 -3.29 9.02
C PHE A 114 -0.98 -3.69 10.45
N LYS A 115 0.31 -3.71 10.79
CA LYS A 115 0.76 -4.03 12.16
C LYS A 115 0.18 -3.07 13.20
N LYS A 116 0.03 -1.78 12.86
CA LYS A 116 -0.61 -0.80 13.76
C LYS A 116 -2.10 -1.03 13.89
N LEU A 117 -2.79 -1.31 12.79
CA LEU A 117 -4.20 -1.67 12.80
C LEU A 117 -4.46 -2.92 13.64
N ASP A 118 -3.67 -3.97 13.43
CA ASP A 118 -3.75 -5.22 14.20
C ASP A 118 -3.51 -4.99 15.68
N LYS A 119 -2.50 -4.19 16.04
CA LYS A 119 -2.29 -3.78 17.43
C LYS A 119 -3.52 -3.08 18.03
N VAL A 120 -4.07 -2.10 17.32
CA VAL A 120 -5.22 -1.30 17.81
C VAL A 120 -6.48 -2.15 18.00
N VAL A 121 -6.67 -3.15 17.14
CA VAL A 121 -7.87 -4.01 17.15
C VAL A 121 -7.70 -5.21 18.10
N SER A 122 -6.48 -5.71 18.29
CA SER A 122 -6.21 -6.92 19.06
C SER A 122 -5.81 -6.65 20.52
N THR A 123 -5.35 -5.43 20.86
CA THR A 123 -5.03 -5.05 22.23
C THR A 123 -6.27 -4.57 22.98
N LYS A 124 -6.69 -5.33 24.01
CA LYS A 124 -7.74 -4.91 24.96
C LYS A 124 -7.24 -3.75 25.82
N GLY A 125 -8.11 -2.78 26.11
CA GLY A 125 -7.82 -1.69 27.05
C GLY A 125 -7.01 -0.51 26.47
N LEU A 126 -6.74 -0.49 25.16
CA LEU A 126 -6.10 0.68 24.54
C LEU A 126 -7.05 1.89 24.63
N THR A 127 -6.58 2.97 25.25
CA THR A 127 -7.35 4.21 25.37
C THR A 127 -7.51 4.90 24.02
N GLU A 128 -8.55 5.73 23.88
CA GLU A 128 -8.77 6.49 22.66
C GLU A 128 -7.59 7.43 22.34
N SER A 129 -6.95 8.01 23.36
CA SER A 129 -5.77 8.86 23.21
C SER A 129 -4.57 8.11 22.62
N GLU A 130 -4.32 6.88 23.08
CA GLU A 130 -3.25 6.03 22.53
C GLU A 130 -3.52 5.64 21.08
N LYS A 131 -4.78 5.25 20.77
CA LYS A 131 -5.20 4.96 19.39
C LYS A 131 -4.99 6.19 18.50
N LYS A 132 -5.37 7.38 18.98
CA LYS A 132 -5.22 8.65 18.24
C LYS A 132 -3.75 8.99 18.00
N LYS A 133 -2.87 8.75 18.99
CA LYS A 133 -1.42 8.93 18.82
C LYS A 133 -0.87 8.01 17.74
N ILE A 134 -1.29 6.74 17.72
CA ILE A 134 -0.92 5.79 16.66
C ILE A 134 -1.38 6.31 15.29
N LEU A 135 -2.65 6.70 15.16
CA LEU A 135 -3.20 7.23 13.91
C LEU A 135 -2.44 8.47 13.42
N SER A 136 -2.16 9.43 14.30
CA SER A 136 -1.44 10.67 13.94
C SER A 136 -0.04 10.38 13.37
N VAL A 137 0.69 9.43 13.96
CA VAL A 137 2.01 9.01 13.44
C VAL A 137 1.88 8.41 12.04
N GLU A 138 0.91 7.53 11.83
CA GLU A 138 0.73 6.87 10.53
C GLU A 138 0.20 7.82 9.45
N VAL A 139 -0.66 8.79 9.81
CA VAL A 139 -1.08 9.87 8.90
C VAL A 139 0.12 10.71 8.46
N ASN A 140 1.03 11.06 9.38
CA ASN A 140 2.21 11.85 9.04
C ASN A 140 3.18 11.09 8.12
N LYS A 141 3.39 9.79 8.38
CA LYS A 141 4.15 8.91 7.49
C LYS A 141 3.51 8.81 6.10
N TYR A 142 2.19 8.69 6.03
CA TYR A 142 1.47 8.66 4.76
C TYR A 142 1.64 9.96 3.96
N LYS A 143 1.55 11.13 4.64
CA LYS A 143 1.79 12.43 4.01
C LYS A 143 3.21 12.55 3.46
N ALA A 144 4.21 12.15 4.25
CA ALA A 144 5.61 12.15 3.83
C ALA A 144 5.84 11.22 2.64
N LEU A 145 5.27 10.02 2.68
CA LEU A 145 5.31 9.07 1.58
C LEU A 145 4.68 9.69 0.33
N LYS A 146 3.46 10.23 0.41
CA LYS A 146 2.77 10.85 -0.72
C LYS A 146 3.58 11.98 -1.37
N ALA A 147 4.27 12.80 -0.58
CA ALA A 147 5.13 13.87 -1.09
C ALA A 147 6.32 13.33 -1.92
N ASN A 148 6.79 12.12 -1.62
CA ASN A 148 7.85 11.43 -2.36
C ASN A 148 7.32 10.63 -3.56
N LEU A 149 6.04 10.24 -3.54
CA LEU A 149 5.39 9.48 -4.63
C LEU A 149 4.77 10.37 -5.70
N SER A 150 4.44 11.63 -5.39
CA SER A 150 4.06 12.60 -6.42
C SER A 150 5.20 12.72 -7.42
N PRO A 151 4.93 12.75 -8.74
CA PRO A 151 5.95 13.06 -9.72
C PRO A 151 6.40 14.51 -9.48
N ARG A 152 7.41 14.68 -8.63
CA ARG A 152 8.30 15.83 -8.77
C ARG A 152 8.84 15.69 -10.18
N LYS A 153 8.57 16.68 -11.02
CA LYS A 153 9.41 16.98 -12.20
C LYS A 153 10.84 16.66 -11.79
N SER A 154 11.38 15.60 -12.36
CA SER A 154 12.70 15.09 -12.07
C SER A 154 13.71 16.14 -12.50
N LEU A 155 14.02 17.09 -11.63
CA LEU A 155 15.28 17.78 -11.68
C LEU A 155 16.29 16.85 -11.02
N ALA A 156 17.01 16.16 -11.91
CA ALA A 156 18.18 15.37 -11.62
C ALA A 156 19.12 16.14 -10.68
N VAL A 157 19.46 15.56 -9.54
CA VAL A 157 20.81 15.66 -8.98
C VAL A 157 21.12 14.34 -8.29
N LYS A 158 21.63 13.37 -9.06
CA LYS A 158 22.69 12.49 -8.56
C LYS A 158 24.01 13.20 -8.85
N GLU A 159 24.58 13.74 -7.77
CA GLU A 159 26.01 13.69 -7.45
C GLU A 159 27.04 14.06 -8.52
N LYS A 160 27.65 15.25 -8.39
CA LYS A 160 29.10 15.42 -8.56
C LYS A 160 29.60 16.64 -7.77
N LEU A 161 30.64 16.40 -6.96
CA LEU A 161 31.44 17.41 -6.27
C LEU A 161 31.95 18.48 -7.25
N VAL A 162 31.68 19.77 -7.02
CA VAL A 162 32.66 20.86 -7.24
C VAL A 162 32.31 22.07 -6.34
N LYS A 163 33.35 22.68 -5.78
CA LYS A 163 33.40 23.82 -4.83
C LYS A 163 32.69 25.10 -5.32
N PRO A 164 32.34 26.05 -4.42
CA PRO A 164 31.56 27.23 -4.77
C PRO A 164 32.45 28.36 -5.29
N THR A 165 32.08 28.94 -6.44
CA THR A 165 32.55 30.28 -6.85
C THR A 165 31.35 31.12 -7.24
N VAL A 166 31.29 32.29 -6.62
CA VAL A 166 30.22 33.30 -6.63
C VAL A 166 30.29 34.14 -7.91
N LYS A 167 29.14 34.43 -8.54
CA LYS A 167 28.58 35.78 -8.77
C LYS A 167 27.52 35.85 -9.89
N ALA A 168 26.29 36.13 -9.44
CA ALA A 168 25.39 37.18 -9.88
C ALA A 168 25.01 37.31 -11.38
N LYS A 169 23.71 37.16 -11.66
CA LYS A 169 22.84 38.33 -11.90
C LYS A 169 21.37 38.01 -11.62
N SER A 170 20.74 38.95 -10.94
CA SER A 170 19.36 38.98 -10.45
C SER A 170 18.42 39.41 -11.57
N GLU A 171 17.33 38.69 -11.76
CA GLU A 171 16.04 39.30 -12.10
C GLU A 171 14.99 38.80 -11.10
N LYS A 172 14.51 39.76 -10.32
CA LYS A 172 13.48 39.59 -9.30
C LYS A 172 12.13 39.57 -9.99
N THR A 173 11.40 38.48 -9.82
CA THR A 173 9.95 38.51 -9.62
C THR A 173 9.70 37.70 -8.36
N ASP A 174 9.75 38.39 -7.21
CA ASP A 174 9.17 37.90 -5.97
C ASP A 174 7.64 37.87 -6.18
N MET A 175 7.16 36.79 -6.78
CA MET A 175 5.76 36.40 -6.69
C MET A 175 5.73 35.13 -5.86
N LEU A 176 5.01 35.18 -4.74
CA LEU A 176 4.96 34.09 -3.78
C LEU A 176 4.60 32.78 -4.52
N PRO A 177 5.21 31.63 -4.18
CA PRO A 177 4.99 30.35 -4.88
C PRO A 177 3.54 29.88 -5.02
N ILE A 178 2.61 30.52 -4.31
CA ILE A 178 1.17 30.26 -4.30
C ILE A 178 0.49 30.91 -5.52
N GLU A 179 0.93 32.08 -5.95
CA GLU A 179 0.29 32.84 -7.03
C GLU A 179 0.67 32.29 -8.42
N ALA A 180 1.95 31.97 -8.60
CA ALA A 180 2.42 31.24 -9.79
C ALA A 180 1.76 29.85 -9.92
N PHE A 181 1.39 29.23 -8.80
CA PHE A 181 0.61 27.99 -8.80
C PHE A 181 -0.86 28.23 -9.15
N ALA A 182 -1.46 29.32 -8.66
CA ALA A 182 -2.84 29.69 -8.97
C ALA A 182 -3.01 29.96 -10.47
N ASP A 183 -2.10 30.71 -11.08
CA ASP A 183 -2.11 30.98 -12.52
C ASP A 183 -1.92 29.70 -13.34
N ALA A 184 -1.01 28.82 -12.92
CA ALA A 184 -0.82 27.52 -13.58
C ALA A 184 -2.08 26.64 -13.48
N MET A 185 -2.76 26.65 -12.33
CA MET A 185 -3.99 25.89 -12.13
C MET A 185 -5.16 26.44 -12.95
N ASP A 186 -5.25 27.76 -13.12
CA ASP A 186 -6.29 28.37 -13.93
C ASP A 186 -6.07 28.15 -15.43
N GLN A 187 -4.81 28.15 -15.90
CA GLN A 187 -4.48 27.72 -17.27
C GLN A 187 -4.90 26.27 -17.53
N ILE A 188 -4.62 25.35 -16.59
CA ILE A 188 -5.03 23.94 -16.70
C ILE A 188 -6.56 23.83 -16.73
N ARG A 189 -7.28 24.60 -15.90
CA ARG A 189 -8.75 24.60 -15.91
C ARG A 189 -9.33 25.12 -17.22
N GLN A 190 -8.76 26.18 -17.79
CA GLN A 190 -9.22 26.71 -19.07
C GLN A 190 -9.00 25.72 -20.21
N LEU A 191 -7.84 25.06 -20.24
CA LEU A 191 -7.54 24.05 -21.25
C LEU A 191 -8.49 22.85 -21.15
N ILE A 192 -8.76 22.34 -19.95
CA ILE A 192 -9.73 21.24 -19.77
C ILE A 192 -11.12 21.67 -20.26
N ARG A 193 -11.57 22.89 -19.92
CA ARG A 193 -12.88 23.38 -20.38
C ARG A 193 -12.96 23.49 -21.90
N SER A 194 -11.94 24.06 -22.54
CA SER A 194 -11.93 24.20 -24.01
C SER A 194 -11.94 22.85 -24.72
N GLU A 195 -11.19 21.88 -24.19
CA GLU A 195 -11.17 20.52 -24.75
C GLU A 195 -12.54 19.84 -24.58
N PHE A 196 -13.17 19.97 -23.40
CA PHE A 196 -14.51 19.44 -23.17
C PHE A 196 -15.59 20.09 -24.05
N ASP A 197 -15.52 21.40 -24.29
CA ASP A 197 -16.45 22.11 -25.15
C ASP A 197 -16.28 21.69 -26.62
N SER A 198 -15.03 21.51 -27.07
CA SER A 198 -14.70 20.97 -28.40
C SER A 198 -15.24 19.55 -28.59
N LEU A 199 -15.00 18.65 -27.62
CA LEU A 199 -15.53 17.28 -27.60
C LEU A 199 -17.06 17.25 -27.57
N ARG A 200 -17.70 18.20 -26.87
CA ARG A 200 -19.14 18.31 -26.80
C ARG A 200 -19.76 18.74 -28.13
N GLU A 201 -19.15 19.70 -28.83
CA GLU A 201 -19.58 20.07 -30.19
C GLU A 201 -19.32 18.95 -31.18
N GLU A 202 -18.20 18.23 -31.08
CA GLU A 202 -17.92 17.06 -31.93
C GLU A 202 -18.98 15.96 -31.73
N LEU A 203 -19.36 15.66 -30.48
CA LEU A 203 -20.42 14.71 -30.17
C LEU A 203 -21.80 15.18 -30.66
N ARG A 204 -22.06 16.50 -30.66
CA ARG A 204 -23.30 17.08 -31.19
C ARG A 204 -23.38 16.94 -32.71
N LEU A 205 -22.30 17.25 -33.42
CA LEU A 205 -22.18 17.08 -34.87
C LEU A 205 -22.28 15.62 -35.30
N ARG A 206 -21.80 14.68 -34.48
CA ARG A 206 -21.96 13.24 -34.74
C ARG A 206 -23.37 12.72 -34.47
N ARG A 207 -24.14 13.42 -33.63
CA ARG A 207 -25.55 13.07 -33.34
C ARG A 207 -26.52 13.61 -34.40
N GLU A 208 -26.21 14.75 -35.02
CA GLU A 208 -27.00 15.35 -36.12
C GLU A 208 -26.73 14.71 -37.49
N ARG A 209 -25.69 13.87 -37.61
CA ARG A 209 -25.36 13.08 -38.81
C ARG A 209 -25.99 11.67 -38.83
N LYS A 210 -26.92 11.38 -37.94
CA LYS A 210 -27.62 10.09 -37.81
C LYS A 210 -29.13 10.30 -37.95
#